data_AF-A0A1V2QWC7-F1
#
_entry.id   AF-A0A1V2QWC7-F1
#
_cell.length_a   1.000
_cell.length_b   1.000
_cell.length_c   1.000
_cell.angle_alpha   90.00
_cell.angle_beta   90.00
_cell.angle_gamma   90.00
#
_symmetry.space_group_name_H-M   'P 1'
#
loop_
_entity.id
_entity.type
_entity.pdbx_description
1 polymer ?
#
loop_
_entity_poly.entity_id
_entity_poly.type
_entity_poly.pdbx_seq_one_letter_code
_entity_poly.pdbx_strand_id
1 'polypeptide(L)'
;MASRFPWAALARIGQAHWFFGNVYEAAVDMPRLLVDARPNRSPGLLGPGSPLRYYAPAAPVTLASTVMALRDSVRSGGDRCAVTTSAVGTLVATALTAYLVKTVNLRLLRDDDVLSDEERHRLTTTWHRANLARLLVLAVTVAATRQATRARGAHQGSSSV
;
A
#
# COMPACT_ATOMS: atom_id res chain seq x y z
N MET A 1 -3.00 34.29 0.91
CA MET A 1 -3.50 33.00 1.44
C MET A 1 -2.80 31.87 0.71
N ALA A 2 -1.81 31.22 1.32
CA ALA A 2 -1.23 30.02 0.73
C ALA A 2 -2.28 28.89 0.81
N SER A 3 -2.67 28.34 -0.34
CA SER A 3 -3.55 27.17 -0.38
C SER A 3 -2.90 26.04 0.42
N ARG A 4 -3.55 25.59 1.50
CA ARG A 4 -3.10 24.40 2.23
C ARG A 4 -3.22 23.23 1.27
N PHE A 5 -2.08 22.74 0.78
CA PHE A 5 -2.02 21.61 -0.13
C PHE A 5 -2.84 20.42 0.42
N PRO A 6 -3.64 19.70 -0.40
CA PRO A 6 -4.63 18.74 0.08
C PRO A 6 -4.01 17.39 0.47
N TRP A 7 -3.04 17.39 1.38
CA TRP A 7 -2.28 16.20 1.82
C TRP A 7 -3.17 15.04 2.25
N ALA A 8 -4.25 15.32 2.99
CA ALA A 8 -5.18 14.30 3.44
C ALA A 8 -5.94 13.62 2.29
N ALA A 9 -6.27 14.35 1.22
CA ALA A 9 -6.92 13.77 0.05
C ALA A 9 -5.94 12.87 -0.72
N LEU A 10 -4.72 13.35 -0.94
CA LEU A 10 -3.67 12.57 -1.61
C LEU A 10 -3.31 11.30 -0.83
N ALA A 11 -3.19 11.39 0.50
CA ALA A 11 -2.94 10.23 1.37
C ALA A 11 -4.03 9.18 1.21
N ARG A 12 -5.32 9.60 1.25
CA ARG A 12 -6.46 8.68 1.10
C ARG A 12 -6.50 8.04 -0.28
N ILE A 13 -6.24 8.80 -1.35
CA ILE A 13 -6.18 8.27 -2.72
C ILE A 13 -5.03 7.27 -2.85
N GLY A 14 -3.84 7.61 -2.36
CA GLY A 14 -2.67 6.74 -2.40
C GLY A 14 -2.87 5.44 -1.62
N GLN A 15 -3.44 5.51 -0.41
CA GLN A 15 -3.78 4.32 0.37
C GLN A 15 -4.87 3.48 -0.28
N ALA A 16 -5.87 4.11 -0.91
CA ALA A 16 -6.91 3.40 -1.66
C ALA A 16 -6.32 2.69 -2.89
N HIS A 17 -5.49 3.37 -3.68
CA HIS A 17 -4.74 2.76 -4.78
C HIS A 17 -3.91 1.57 -4.31
N TRP A 18 -3.22 1.71 -3.16
CA TRP A 18 -2.45 0.63 -2.57
C TRP A 18 -3.31 -0.56 -2.15
N PHE A 19 -4.45 -0.32 -1.52
CA PHE A 19 -5.39 -1.38 -1.15
C PHE A 19 -5.96 -2.09 -2.38
N PHE A 20 -6.57 -1.34 -3.31
CA PHE A 20 -7.26 -1.91 -4.47
C PHE A 20 -6.32 -2.58 -5.44
N GLY A 21 -5.10 -2.06 -5.65
CA GLY A 21 -4.12 -2.75 -6.48
C GLY A 21 -3.76 -4.14 -5.92
N ASN A 22 -3.72 -4.29 -4.59
CA ASN A 22 -3.42 -5.57 -3.95
C ASN A 22 -4.62 -6.53 -3.90
N VAL A 23 -5.84 -5.99 -3.88
CA VAL A 23 -7.05 -6.78 -4.12
C VAL A 23 -7.08 -7.29 -5.55
N TYR A 24 -6.78 -6.44 -6.53
CA TYR A 24 -6.69 -6.80 -7.93
C TYR A 24 -5.65 -7.92 -8.15
N GLU A 25 -4.44 -7.77 -7.61
CA GLU A 25 -3.40 -8.81 -7.73
C GLU A 25 -3.82 -10.15 -7.13
N ALA A 26 -4.56 -10.14 -6.01
CA ALA A 26 -5.11 -11.36 -5.44
C ALA A 26 -6.20 -11.96 -6.32
N ALA A 27 -7.10 -11.13 -6.86
CA ALA A 27 -8.23 -11.55 -7.68
C ALA A 27 -7.78 -12.21 -8.99
N VAL A 28 -6.69 -11.73 -9.59
CA VAL A 28 -6.12 -12.31 -10.82
C VAL A 28 -5.10 -13.42 -10.54
N ASP A 29 -4.89 -13.80 -9.28
CA ASP A 29 -3.85 -14.74 -8.85
C ASP A 29 -2.47 -14.42 -9.45
N MET A 30 -2.07 -13.15 -9.31
CA MET A 30 -0.86 -12.60 -9.93
C MET A 30 0.40 -13.44 -9.68
N PRO A 31 0.67 -14.00 -8.48
CA PRO A 31 1.85 -14.85 -8.26
C PRO A 31 1.86 -16.07 -9.17
N ARG A 32 0.71 -16.72 -9.36
CA ARG A 32 0.59 -17.89 -10.22
C ARG A 32 0.77 -17.51 -11.69
N LEU A 33 0.17 -16.41 -12.13
CA LEU A 33 0.39 -15.87 -13.48
C LEU A 33 1.88 -15.59 -13.75
N LEU A 34 2.60 -15.05 -12.77
CA LEU A 34 4.05 -14.82 -12.90
C LEU A 34 4.84 -16.13 -12.99
N VAL A 35 4.51 -17.14 -12.17
CA VAL A 35 5.12 -18.47 -12.21
C VAL A 35 4.91 -19.12 -13.58
N ASP A 36 3.68 -19.11 -14.09
CA ASP A 36 3.31 -19.76 -15.34
C ASP A 36 3.91 -19.03 -16.56
N ALA A 37 4.08 -17.71 -16.48
CA ALA A 37 4.69 -16.91 -17.53
C ALA A 37 6.22 -17.01 -17.59
N ARG A 38 6.90 -17.53 -16.55
CA ARG A 38 8.38 -17.56 -16.46
C ARG A 38 9.08 -18.15 -17.69
N PRO A 39 8.65 -19.28 -18.30
CA PRO A 39 9.33 -19.85 -19.46
C PRO A 39 9.35 -18.94 -20.70
N ASN A 40 8.39 -18.02 -20.81
CA ASN A 40 8.19 -17.16 -21.97
C ASN A 40 8.48 -15.68 -21.69
N ARG A 41 9.08 -15.37 -20.52
CA ARG A 41 9.30 -14.01 -20.03
C ARG A 41 10.78 -13.78 -19.76
N SER A 42 11.30 -12.65 -20.21
CA SER A 42 12.61 -12.18 -19.77
C SER A 42 12.57 -11.73 -18.30
N PRO A 43 13.54 -12.13 -17.47
CA PRO A 43 13.66 -11.65 -16.09
C PRO A 43 13.76 -10.14 -16.03
N GLY A 44 13.17 -9.53 -15.00
CA GLY A 44 13.24 -8.08 -14.85
C GLY A 44 12.19 -7.48 -13.90
N LEU A 45 12.66 -6.53 -13.11
CA LEU A 45 11.84 -5.80 -12.13
C LEU A 45 10.79 -4.89 -12.77
N LEU A 46 11.02 -4.46 -14.01
CA LEU A 46 10.07 -3.65 -14.78
C LEU A 46 9.59 -4.40 -16.03
N GLY A 47 9.74 -5.72 -16.08
CA GLY A 47 9.23 -6.55 -17.18
C GLY A 47 7.70 -6.54 -17.26
N PRO A 48 7.12 -7.02 -18.37
CA PRO A 48 5.66 -7.18 -18.51
C PRO A 48 5.06 -7.94 -17.33
N GLY A 49 3.90 -7.47 -16.85
CA GLY A 49 3.22 -8.03 -15.68
C GLY A 49 3.81 -7.65 -14.31
N SER A 50 4.91 -6.87 -14.26
CA SER A 50 5.51 -6.48 -12.98
C SER A 50 4.65 -5.43 -12.24
N PRO A 51 4.29 -5.71 -10.96
CA PRO A 51 3.62 -4.75 -10.08
C PRO A 51 4.37 -3.43 -9.88
N LEU A 52 5.70 -3.45 -10.01
CA LEU A 52 6.53 -2.27 -9.78
C LEU A 52 6.18 -1.10 -10.71
N ARG A 53 5.64 -1.38 -11.91
CA ARG A 53 5.33 -0.34 -12.90
C ARG A 53 4.30 0.67 -12.39
N TYR A 54 3.34 0.24 -11.58
CA TYR A 54 2.31 1.12 -11.02
C TYR A 54 2.54 1.47 -9.54
N TYR A 55 3.25 0.64 -8.78
CA TYR A 55 3.54 0.95 -7.37
C TYR A 55 4.76 1.82 -7.13
N ALA A 56 5.84 1.65 -7.90
CA ALA A 56 7.08 2.39 -7.67
C ALA A 56 6.90 3.92 -7.69
N PRO A 57 6.18 4.53 -8.66
CA PRO A 57 5.96 5.97 -8.64
C PRO A 57 4.94 6.40 -7.56
N ALA A 58 3.94 5.56 -7.25
CA ALA A 58 2.86 5.92 -6.34
C ALA A 58 3.25 5.80 -4.85
N ALA A 59 4.13 4.88 -4.50
CA ALA A 59 4.54 4.61 -3.12
C ALA A 59 5.16 5.83 -2.40
N PRO A 60 6.17 6.53 -2.94
CA PRO A 60 6.78 7.68 -2.24
C PRO A 60 5.77 8.81 -2.06
N VAL A 61 4.91 9.06 -3.05
CA VAL A 61 3.85 10.08 -2.96
C VAL A 61 2.83 9.73 -1.87
N THR A 62 2.41 8.47 -1.80
CA THR A 62 1.47 7.98 -0.79
C THR A 62 2.03 8.10 0.62
N LEU A 63 3.29 7.69 0.83
CA LEU A 63 3.94 7.77 2.13
C LEU A 63 4.15 9.22 2.57
N ALA A 64 4.68 10.07 1.69
CA ALA A 64 4.93 11.48 2.00
C ALA A 64 3.63 12.22 2.32
N SER A 65 2.58 12.03 1.51
CA SER A 65 1.27 12.64 1.76
C SER A 65 0.63 12.14 3.06
N THR A 66 0.78 10.85 3.40
CA THR A 66 0.30 10.29 4.67
C THR A 66 1.02 10.94 5.85
N VAL A 67 2.36 11.02 5.82
CA VAL A 67 3.15 11.67 6.88
C VAL A 67 2.73 13.13 7.07
N MET A 68 2.57 13.88 5.97
CA MET A 68 2.15 15.28 6.04
C MET A 68 0.72 15.43 6.60
N ALA A 69 -0.21 14.56 6.19
CA ALA A 69 -1.58 14.57 6.72
C ALA A 69 -1.63 14.25 8.22
N LEU A 70 -0.83 13.29 8.70
CA LEU A 70 -0.77 12.94 10.12
C LEU A 70 -0.10 14.04 10.95
N ARG A 71 0.99 14.64 10.46
CA ARG A 71 1.65 15.79 11.10
C ARG A 71 0.68 16.96 11.28
N ASP A 72 -0.08 17.25 10.24
CA ASP A 72 -1.12 18.27 10.25
C ASP A 72 -2.24 17.97 11.26
N SER A 73 -2.65 16.69 11.35
CA SER A 73 -3.64 16.22 12.32
C SER A 73 -3.15 16.43 13.76
N VAL A 74 -1.93 16.00 14.09
CA VAL A 74 -1.33 16.17 15.43
C VAL A 74 -1.25 17.65 15.81
N ARG A 75 -0.78 18.51 14.90
CA ARG A 75 -0.66 19.95 15.13
C ARG A 75 -2.01 20.64 15.36
N SER A 76 -3.07 20.10 14.81
CA SER A 76 -4.43 20.63 14.93
C SER A 76 -5.22 20.01 16.09
N GLY A 77 -4.57 19.22 16.96
CA GLY A 77 -5.24 18.55 18.08
C GLY A 77 -6.11 17.36 17.68
N GLY A 78 -5.83 16.72 16.54
CA GLY A 78 -6.56 15.54 16.08
C GLY A 78 -6.41 14.33 17.00
N ASP A 79 -7.29 13.34 16.82
CA ASP A 79 -7.33 12.10 17.61
C ASP A 79 -5.99 11.37 17.60
N ARG A 80 -5.33 11.33 18.77
CA ARG A 80 -4.00 10.69 18.95
C ARG A 80 -4.04 9.19 18.71
N CYS A 81 -5.15 8.53 19.05
CA CYS A 81 -5.32 7.10 18.83
C CYS A 81 -5.38 6.83 17.32
N ALA A 82 -6.26 7.55 16.60
CA ALA A 82 -6.38 7.42 15.15
C ALA A 82 -5.08 7.76 14.40
N VAL A 83 -4.35 8.80 14.82
CA VAL A 83 -3.04 9.12 14.25
C VAL A 83 -2.04 7.98 14.46
N THR A 84 -1.94 7.46 15.69
CA THR A 84 -1.02 6.36 16.02
C THR A 84 -1.36 5.10 15.24
N THR A 85 -2.64 4.70 15.21
CA THR A 85 -3.11 3.54 14.44
C THR A 85 -2.79 3.69 12.96
N SER A 86 -3.02 4.89 12.39
CA SER A 86 -2.69 5.17 11.00
C SER A 86 -1.18 5.10 10.72
N ALA A 87 -0.34 5.64 11.61
CA ALA A 87 1.10 5.64 11.45
C ALA A 87 1.67 4.21 11.54
N VAL A 88 1.31 3.49 12.60
CA VAL A 88 1.75 2.10 12.82
C VAL A 88 1.24 1.19 11.70
N GLY A 89 -0.04 1.31 11.31
CA GLY A 89 -0.60 0.53 10.22
C GLY A 89 0.10 0.79 8.88
N THR A 90 0.44 2.04 8.57
CA THR A 90 1.24 2.39 7.38
C THR A 90 2.63 1.75 7.42
N LEU A 91 3.30 1.78 8.57
CA LEU A 91 4.61 1.14 8.75
C LEU A 91 4.52 -0.38 8.59
N VAL A 92 3.53 -1.03 9.20
CA VAL A 92 3.32 -2.48 9.08
C VAL A 92 3.00 -2.88 7.64
N ALA A 93 2.12 -2.15 6.94
CA ALA A 93 1.82 -2.41 5.53
C ALA A 93 3.04 -2.23 4.62
N THR A 94 3.90 -1.24 4.93
CA THR A 94 5.17 -1.03 4.23
C THR A 94 6.13 -2.19 4.47
N ALA A 95 6.27 -2.63 5.72
CA ALA A 95 7.11 -3.76 6.10
C ALA A 95 6.64 -5.07 5.43
N LEU A 96 5.35 -5.35 5.43
CA LEU A 96 4.76 -6.50 4.71
C LEU A 96 5.03 -6.44 3.21
N THR A 97 4.96 -5.24 2.61
CA THR A 97 5.28 -5.05 1.20
C THR A 97 6.76 -5.30 0.93
N ALA A 98 7.67 -4.78 1.76
CA ALA A 98 9.10 -5.04 1.63
C ALA A 98 9.43 -6.53 1.80
N TYR A 99 8.79 -7.19 2.76
CA TYR A 99 8.89 -8.64 2.98
C TYR A 99 8.46 -9.42 1.74
N LEU A 100 7.26 -9.15 1.20
CA LEU A 100 6.74 -9.79 0.00
C LEU A 100 7.64 -9.57 -1.21
N VAL A 101 8.14 -8.35 -1.39
CA VAL A 101 9.07 -8.02 -2.48
C VAL A 101 10.33 -8.88 -2.35
N LYS A 102 10.96 -8.86 -1.18
CA LYS A 102 12.24 -9.55 -0.95
C LYS A 102 12.12 -11.07 -1.04
N THR A 103 11.07 -11.64 -0.45
CA THR A 103 10.94 -13.10 -0.28
C THR A 103 10.21 -13.79 -1.42
N VAL A 104 9.30 -13.10 -2.11
CA VAL A 104 8.50 -13.68 -3.19
C VAL A 104 8.76 -12.98 -4.51
N ASN A 105 8.48 -11.68 -4.63
CA ASN A 105 8.46 -11.04 -5.94
C ASN A 105 9.84 -11.05 -6.62
N LEU A 106 10.94 -10.85 -5.87
CA LEU A 106 12.28 -10.93 -6.46
C LEU A 106 12.58 -12.34 -6.99
N ARG A 107 12.21 -13.40 -6.24
CA ARG A 107 12.39 -14.79 -6.68
C ARG A 107 11.57 -15.09 -7.94
N LEU A 108 10.35 -14.57 -8.02
CA LEU A 108 9.47 -14.76 -9.18
C LEU A 108 9.89 -13.94 -10.41
N LEU A 109 10.43 -12.73 -10.20
CA LEU A 109 10.68 -11.78 -11.27
C LEU A 109 12.12 -11.80 -11.81
N ARG A 110 13.10 -12.22 -10.99
CA ARG A 110 14.54 -12.07 -11.29
C ARG A 110 15.32 -13.38 -11.38
N ASP A 111 14.98 -14.38 -10.58
CA ASP A 111 15.74 -15.63 -10.60
C ASP A 111 15.39 -16.45 -11.84
N ASP A 112 16.41 -17.02 -12.47
CA ASP A 112 16.29 -17.86 -13.67
C ASP A 112 16.21 -19.35 -13.35
N ASP A 113 16.43 -19.73 -12.10
CA ASP A 113 16.39 -21.12 -11.66
C ASP A 113 15.00 -21.74 -11.90
N VAL A 114 14.98 -23.01 -12.31
CA VAL A 114 13.75 -23.79 -12.43
C VAL A 114 13.14 -23.98 -11.05
N LEU A 115 11.93 -23.45 -10.84
CA LEU A 115 11.21 -23.64 -9.58
C LEU A 115 10.56 -25.02 -9.54
N SER A 116 10.88 -25.79 -8.49
CA SER A 116 10.15 -27.01 -8.16
C SER A 116 8.69 -26.70 -7.82
N ASP A 117 7.80 -27.68 -7.97
CA ASP A 117 6.37 -27.51 -7.66
C ASP A 117 6.13 -27.13 -6.20
N GLU A 118 6.94 -27.66 -5.29
CA GLU A 118 6.92 -27.30 -3.87
C GLU A 118 7.27 -25.82 -3.66
N GLU A 119 8.32 -25.31 -4.34
CA GLU A 119 8.73 -23.92 -4.21
C GLU A 119 7.67 -22.97 -4.82
N ARG A 120 7.08 -23.35 -5.95
CA ARG A 120 5.95 -22.63 -6.57
C ARG A 120 4.76 -22.52 -5.61
N HIS A 121 4.38 -23.64 -4.99
CA HIS A 121 3.28 -23.68 -4.02
C HIS A 121 3.60 -22.82 -2.79
N ARG A 122 4.81 -22.96 -2.23
CA ARG A 122 5.27 -22.18 -1.07
C ARG A 122 5.23 -20.67 -1.33
N LEU A 123 5.76 -20.22 -2.47
CA LEU A 123 5.80 -18.80 -2.84
C LEU A 123 4.40 -18.22 -3.02
N THR A 124 3.53 -18.94 -3.74
CA THR A 124 2.14 -18.52 -3.99
C THR A 124 1.34 -18.43 -2.70
N THR A 125 1.41 -19.45 -1.85
CA THR A 125 0.71 -19.47 -0.56
C THR A 125 1.25 -18.40 0.40
N THR A 126 2.57 -18.19 0.43
CA THR A 126 3.19 -17.12 1.24
C THR A 126 2.70 -15.75 0.78
N TRP A 127 2.65 -15.54 -0.53
CA TRP A 127 2.18 -14.29 -1.11
C TRP A 127 0.73 -13.99 -0.71
N HIS A 128 -0.18 -14.95 -0.89
CA HIS A 128 -1.60 -14.76 -0.57
C HIS A 128 -1.84 -14.48 0.91
N ARG A 129 -1.17 -15.23 1.80
CA ARG A 129 -1.31 -15.03 3.26
C ARG A 129 -0.81 -13.66 3.71
N ALA A 130 0.39 -13.27 3.26
CA ALA A 130 0.94 -11.97 3.63
C ALA A 130 0.20 -10.81 2.94
N ASN A 131 -0.31 -11.01 1.73
CA ASN A 131 -1.16 -10.02 1.07
C ASN A 131 -2.50 -9.83 1.81
N LEU A 132 -3.14 -10.91 2.25
CA LEU A 132 -4.36 -10.82 3.07
C LEU A 132 -4.10 -10.03 4.36
N ALA A 133 -3.02 -10.34 5.09
CA ALA A 133 -2.64 -9.59 6.28
C ALA A 133 -2.42 -8.10 5.96
N ARG A 134 -1.73 -7.80 4.85
CA ARG A 134 -1.51 -6.42 4.38
C ARG A 134 -2.83 -5.71 4.06
N LEU A 135 -3.78 -6.37 3.41
CA LEU A 135 -5.09 -5.80 3.10
C LEU A 135 -5.88 -5.44 4.37
N LEU A 136 -5.89 -6.33 5.37
CA LEU A 136 -6.52 -6.05 6.66
C LEU A 136 -5.88 -4.84 7.35
N VAL A 137 -4.56 -4.77 7.37
CA VAL A 137 -3.82 -3.62 7.94
C VAL A 137 -4.13 -2.33 7.18
N LEU A 138 -4.16 -2.36 5.84
CA LEU A 138 -4.49 -1.20 5.01
C LEU A 138 -5.93 -0.73 5.23
N ALA A 139 -6.90 -1.64 5.39
CA ALA A 139 -8.28 -1.28 5.68
C ALA A 139 -8.41 -0.50 7.00
N VAL A 140 -7.77 -1.00 8.07
CA VAL A 140 -7.70 -0.33 9.37
C VAL A 140 -6.98 1.02 9.25
N THR A 141 -5.86 1.06 8.51
CA THR A 141 -5.08 2.27 8.28
C THR A 141 -5.92 3.35 7.59
N VAL A 142 -6.65 3.00 6.52
CA VAL A 142 -7.51 3.94 5.79
C VAL A 142 -8.63 4.49 6.68
N ALA A 143 -9.26 3.63 7.49
CA ALA A 143 -10.29 4.05 8.43
C ALA A 143 -9.72 5.03 9.48
N ALA A 144 -8.55 4.71 10.05
CA ALA A 144 -7.85 5.55 11.01
C ALA A 144 -7.38 6.88 10.40
N THR A 145 -6.82 6.88 9.18
CA THR A 145 -6.44 8.11 8.45
C THR A 145 -7.66 9.00 8.23
N ARG A 146 -8.81 8.42 7.84
CA ARG A 146 -10.07 9.17 7.69
C ARG A 146 -10.50 9.80 9.00
N GLN A 147 -10.47 9.04 10.11
CA GLN A 147 -10.84 9.55 11.43
C GLN A 147 -9.92 10.67 11.91
N ALA A 148 -8.60 10.49 11.82
CA ALA A 148 -7.61 11.50 12.18
C ALA A 148 -7.81 12.82 11.42
N THR A 149 -8.26 12.75 10.16
CA THR A 149 -8.36 13.92 9.28
C THR A 149 -9.77 14.52 9.16
N ARG A 150 -10.76 14.05 9.94
CA ARG A 150 -12.16 14.55 9.92
C ARG A 150 -12.35 15.93 10.56
N ALA A 151 -11.46 16.37 11.46
CA ALA A 151 -11.64 17.60 12.26
C ALA A 151 -11.57 18.94 11.49
N ARG A 152 -11.37 18.94 10.17
CA ARG A 152 -11.28 20.19 9.38
C ARG A 152 -12.62 20.68 8.79
N GLY A 153 -13.70 19.90 8.84
CA GLY A 153 -14.97 20.27 8.22
C GLY A 153 -15.91 21.14 9.07
N ALA A 154 -15.84 21.06 10.39
CA ALA A 154 -16.86 21.62 11.28
C ALA A 154 -16.61 23.07 11.74
N HIS A 155 -15.37 23.58 11.61
CA HIS A 155 -15.00 24.92 12.13
C HIS A 155 -15.03 26.05 11.09
N GLN A 156 -15.42 25.78 9.83
CA GLN A 156 -15.55 26.82 8.79
C GLN A 156 -16.99 27.27 8.53
N GLY A 157 -18.00 26.69 9.20
CA GLY A 157 -19.42 26.99 8.96
C GLY A 157 -20.11 27.89 9.99
N SER A 158 -19.41 28.35 11.03
CA SER A 158 -20.04 28.98 12.21
C SER A 158 -19.56 30.40 12.53
N SER A 159 -18.97 31.11 11.57
CA SER A 159 -18.54 32.51 11.73
C SER A 159 -19.20 33.48 10.74
N SER A 160 -20.43 33.18 10.33
CA SER A 160 -21.25 34.09 9.52
C SER A 160 -22.70 34.06 10.02
N VAL A 161 -22.94 34.63 11.20
CA VAL A 161 -24.21 35.23 11.62
C VAL A 161 -23.87 36.45 12.46
#